data_AF-A0A2M7ZN99-F1
#
_entry.id   AF-A0A2M7ZN99-F1
#
_cell.length_a   1.000
_cell.length_b   1.000
_cell.length_c   1.000
_cell.angle_alpha   90.00
_cell.angle_beta   90.00
_cell.angle_gamma   90.00
#
_symmetry.space_group_name_H-M   'P 1'
#
loop_
_entity.id
_entity.type
_entity.pdbx_description
1 polymer ?
#
loop_
_entity_poly.entity_id
_entity_poly.type
_entity_poly.pdbx_seq_one_letter_code
_entity_poly.pdbx_strand_id
1 'polypeptide(L)'
;MKRRDFIKTGIVGVTALGSGIGVGNILLRERKIGNRFSAYAFLPSKEKIIINYLNLFRTNIQDNNFNNFLNNNLLDKIVNKKFIVTTNYLFTNKIIEIKLTKLTDKISSDIFLSNSKKLVLNPEKDFSISIFNFRNQIKWKSADCLLSIEMKEQNYLSDFIFQNEKHIIIENEKGIIDKISLAKNYSNIICPGEIGNTEVELSGGKIKIKDSPCRHKLCQKMSALNNTIACVPNKILIKTV
;
A
#
# COMPACT_ATOMS: atom_id res chain seq x y z
N MET A 1 3.45 -17.56 -64.63
CA MET A 1 4.21 -18.20 -63.52
C MET A 1 4.04 -17.34 -62.27
N LYS A 2 3.30 -17.82 -61.26
CA LYS A 2 3.77 -18.30 -59.93
C LYS A 2 4.49 -17.15 -59.16
N ARG A 3 3.89 -16.44 -58.19
CA ARG A 3 3.34 -16.85 -56.86
C ARG A 3 4.22 -17.86 -56.12
N ARG A 4 5.40 -17.39 -55.69
CA ARG A 4 6.33 -17.92 -54.68
C ARG A 4 7.58 -17.05 -54.83
N ASP A 5 7.87 -16.08 -53.95
CA ASP A 5 8.52 -16.34 -52.66
C ASP A 5 8.44 -15.12 -51.71
N PHE A 6 7.24 -14.66 -51.37
CA PHE A 6 7.07 -13.61 -50.34
C PHE A 6 6.42 -14.10 -49.03
N ILE A 7 6.45 -15.42 -48.77
CA ILE A 7 5.93 -15.99 -47.52
C ILE A 7 7.02 -16.85 -46.89
N LYS A 8 7.98 -16.18 -46.25
CA LYS A 8 8.85 -16.76 -45.23
C LYS A 8 8.86 -15.94 -43.93
N THR A 9 7.84 -15.12 -43.70
CA THR A 9 7.65 -14.43 -42.42
C THR A 9 6.39 -14.97 -41.78
N GLY A 10 6.62 -15.79 -40.77
CA GLY A 10 5.65 -16.67 -40.14
C GLY A 10 4.39 -15.96 -39.66
N ILE A 11 3.30 -16.67 -39.88
CA ILE A 11 1.96 -16.48 -39.34
C ILE A 11 2.04 -16.29 -37.82
N VAL A 12 1.73 -15.09 -37.33
CA VAL A 12 1.29 -14.89 -35.94
C VAL A 12 -0.24 -14.85 -35.99
N GLY A 13 -0.83 -16.03 -35.87
CA GLY A 13 -2.27 -16.21 -35.72
C GLY A 13 -2.70 -15.74 -34.34
N VAL A 14 -3.57 -14.73 -34.32
CA VAL A 14 -4.34 -14.33 -33.15
C VAL A 14 -5.40 -15.41 -32.92
N THR A 15 -5.19 -16.25 -31.91
CA THR A 15 -6.25 -17.05 -31.28
C THR A 15 -6.19 -16.82 -29.78
N ALA A 16 -6.87 -15.77 -29.34
CA ALA A 16 -7.40 -15.72 -27.98
C ALA A 16 -8.72 -16.50 -27.94
N LEU A 17 -9.08 -16.96 -26.74
CA LEU A 17 -10.32 -17.63 -26.31
C LEU A 17 -10.21 -19.15 -26.15
N GLY A 18 -9.86 -19.55 -24.93
CA GLY A 18 -9.98 -20.93 -24.45
C GLY A 18 -9.24 -21.14 -23.13
N SER A 19 -9.96 -20.99 -22.02
CA SER A 19 -9.72 -21.64 -20.71
C SER A 19 -8.31 -22.12 -20.32
N GLY A 20 -7.73 -21.48 -19.30
CA GLY A 20 -6.87 -22.16 -18.32
C GLY A 20 -5.36 -21.95 -18.48
N ILE A 21 -4.76 -21.41 -17.42
CA ILE A 21 -3.38 -21.66 -16.96
C ILE A 21 -2.25 -20.96 -17.77
N GLY A 22 -1.62 -19.99 -17.13
CA GLY A 22 -0.15 -19.89 -17.14
C GLY A 22 0.53 -18.98 -18.16
N VAL A 23 0.17 -17.69 -18.23
CA VAL A 23 1.07 -16.65 -18.78
C VAL A 23 1.37 -15.61 -17.71
N GLY A 24 1.95 -16.08 -16.61
CA GLY A 24 2.39 -15.24 -15.50
C GLY A 24 3.72 -15.75 -14.99
N ASN A 25 4.81 -15.53 -15.75
CA ASN A 25 6.15 -15.66 -15.16
C ASN A 25 7.33 -15.07 -15.95
N ILE A 26 7.13 -14.26 -16.99
CA ILE A 26 8.25 -13.74 -17.81
C ILE A 26 8.53 -12.22 -17.63
N LEU A 27 7.83 -11.53 -16.72
CA LEU A 27 8.11 -10.11 -16.41
C LEU A 27 8.38 -9.77 -14.94
N LEU A 28 8.43 -10.77 -14.05
CA LEU A 28 8.78 -10.55 -12.63
C LEU A 28 10.17 -11.10 -12.34
N ARG A 29 11.17 -10.51 -12.99
CA ARG A 29 12.56 -10.67 -12.55
C ARG A 29 12.66 -10.02 -11.18
N GLU A 30 12.86 -10.86 -10.16
CA GLU A 30 13.03 -10.52 -8.75
C GLU A 30 13.90 -9.27 -8.57
N ARG A 31 13.27 -8.12 -8.33
CA ARG A 31 13.97 -6.96 -7.79
C ARG A 31 14.26 -7.27 -6.34
N LYS A 32 15.56 -7.37 -6.01
CA LYS A 32 16.09 -7.47 -4.65
C LYS A 32 15.22 -6.70 -3.66
N ILE A 33 14.83 -7.40 -2.61
CA ILE A 33 13.96 -6.98 -1.50
C ILE A 33 14.55 -5.71 -0.86
N GLY A 34 14.20 -4.55 -1.39
CA GLY A 34 14.29 -3.29 -0.68
C GLY A 34 13.31 -3.33 0.50
N ASN A 35 13.69 -2.81 1.65
CA ASN A 35 12.89 -2.79 2.89
C ASN A 35 11.61 -1.91 2.78
N ARG A 36 10.86 -1.94 1.68
CA ARG A 36 9.56 -1.28 1.55
C ARG A 36 8.71 -1.63 2.76
N PHE A 37 8.25 -0.63 3.49
CA PHE A 37 7.28 -0.80 4.57
C PHE A 37 6.23 0.30 4.47
N SER A 38 5.02 -0.02 4.88
CA SER A 38 3.98 0.99 5.09
C SER A 38 3.21 0.64 6.34
N ALA A 39 3.00 1.65 7.17
CA ALA A 39 2.31 1.54 8.44
C ALA A 39 1.17 2.56 8.49
N TYR A 40 0.00 2.10 8.89
CA TYR A 40 -1.19 2.92 9.04
C TYR A 40 -1.78 2.65 10.41
N ALA A 41 -2.12 3.69 11.16
CA ALA A 41 -2.78 3.55 12.45
C ALA A 41 -3.92 4.54 12.60
N PHE A 42 -5.08 4.01 12.96
CA PHE A 42 -6.19 4.80 13.48
C PHE A 42 -5.93 5.02 14.97
N LEU A 43 -5.72 6.28 15.37
CA LEU A 43 -5.28 6.65 16.71
C LEU A 43 -6.23 7.70 17.32
N PRO A 44 -6.37 7.71 18.66
CA PRO A 44 -6.90 8.88 19.36
C PRO A 44 -5.98 10.10 19.15
N SER A 45 -6.54 11.30 19.16
CA SER A 45 -5.78 12.55 18.88
C SER A 45 -4.75 12.95 19.95
N LYS A 46 -4.57 12.16 21.00
CA LYS A 46 -3.61 12.45 22.08
C LYS A 46 -2.18 12.35 21.57
N GLU A 47 -1.46 13.46 21.60
CA GLU A 47 -0.06 13.58 21.12
C GLU A 47 0.87 12.48 21.64
N LYS A 48 0.81 12.17 22.95
CA LYS A 48 1.61 11.10 23.56
C LYS A 48 1.39 9.73 22.89
N ILE A 49 0.17 9.42 22.44
CA ILE A 49 -0.14 8.16 21.75
C ILE A 49 0.51 8.16 20.37
N ILE A 50 0.44 9.28 19.66
CA ILE A 50 1.01 9.45 18.31
C ILE A 50 2.54 9.33 18.37
N ILE A 51 3.18 10.00 19.31
CA ILE A 51 4.64 9.90 19.54
C ILE A 51 5.06 8.48 19.91
N ASN A 52 4.32 7.81 20.81
CA ASN A 52 4.59 6.42 21.18
C ASN A 52 4.52 5.48 19.97
N TYR A 53 3.54 5.69 19.07
CA TYR A 53 3.46 4.91 17.84
C TYR A 53 4.66 5.18 16.91
N LEU A 54 5.04 6.45 16.72
CA LEU A 54 6.20 6.82 15.90
C LEU A 54 7.50 6.21 16.43
N ASN A 55 7.66 6.13 17.75
CA ASN A 55 8.80 5.47 18.41
C ASN A 55 8.95 3.98 18.04
N LEU A 56 7.86 3.29 17.69
CA LEU A 56 7.94 1.88 17.25
C LEU A 56 8.72 1.71 15.95
N PHE A 57 8.80 2.76 15.13
CA PHE A 57 9.47 2.75 13.82
C PHE A 57 10.83 3.44 13.83
N ARG A 58 11.34 3.82 15.01
CA ARG A 58 12.61 4.54 15.15
C ARG A 58 13.79 3.85 14.46
N THR A 59 13.84 2.52 14.57
CA THR A 59 14.89 1.70 13.95
C THR A 59 14.72 1.55 12.44
N ASN A 60 13.48 1.68 11.94
CA ASN A 60 13.15 1.67 10.52
C ASN A 60 13.40 3.02 9.84
N ILE A 61 13.29 4.12 10.58
CA ILE A 61 13.47 5.51 10.11
C ILE A 61 14.83 6.03 10.60
N GLN A 62 15.90 5.61 9.92
CA GLN A 62 17.27 6.01 10.25
C GLN A 62 17.59 7.43 9.74
N ASP A 63 16.86 8.43 10.22
CA ASP A 63 17.06 9.84 9.91
C ASP A 63 17.34 10.63 11.20
N ASN A 64 18.43 11.41 11.22
CA ASN A 64 18.86 12.13 12.42
C ASN A 64 17.86 13.22 12.85
N ASN A 65 17.25 13.91 11.88
CA ASN A 65 16.29 14.97 12.17
C ASN A 65 15.01 14.37 12.77
N PHE A 66 14.50 13.30 12.17
CA PHE A 66 13.37 12.53 12.70
C PHE A 66 13.63 12.09 14.14
N ASN A 67 14.78 11.46 14.39
CA ASN A 67 15.16 11.00 15.73
C ASN A 67 15.28 12.15 16.74
N ASN A 68 15.83 13.29 16.31
CA ASN A 68 15.94 14.47 17.16
C ASN A 68 14.56 15.08 17.49
N PHE A 69 13.68 15.24 16.48
CA PHE A 69 12.32 15.72 16.70
C PHE A 69 11.52 14.79 17.60
N LEU A 70 11.69 13.47 17.43
CA LEU A 70 11.01 12.47 18.24
C LEU A 70 11.47 12.48 19.70
N ASN A 71 12.77 12.62 19.96
CA ASN A 71 13.32 12.76 21.31
C ASN A 71 12.80 14.02 22.03
N ASN A 72 12.61 15.11 21.29
CA ASN A 72 12.13 16.38 21.83
C ASN A 72 10.59 16.50 21.81
N ASN A 73 9.87 15.43 21.45
CA ASN A 73 8.41 15.41 21.32
C ASN A 73 7.83 16.50 20.39
N LEU A 74 8.55 16.86 19.33
CA LEU A 74 8.14 17.90 18.39
C LEU A 74 7.26 17.32 17.27
N LEU A 75 6.00 16.99 17.57
CA LEU A 75 5.12 16.29 16.65
C LEU A 75 4.86 17.07 15.34
N ASP A 76 4.73 18.40 15.42
CA ASP A 76 4.53 19.32 14.29
C ASP A 76 5.68 19.29 13.27
N LYS A 77 6.89 18.96 13.74
CA LYS A 77 8.08 18.79 12.90
C LYS A 77 8.17 17.41 12.25
N ILE A 78 7.31 16.47 12.65
CA ILE A 78 7.31 15.08 12.16
C ILE A 78 6.15 14.82 11.20
N VAL A 79 4.94 15.25 11.56
CA VAL A 79 3.75 14.92 10.78
C VAL A 79 3.62 15.83 9.56
N ASN A 80 3.05 15.28 8.48
CA ASN A 80 2.92 15.94 7.18
C ASN A 80 4.28 16.38 6.61
N LYS A 81 5.32 15.58 6.87
CA LYS A 81 6.70 15.79 6.40
C LYS A 81 7.23 14.57 5.65
N LYS A 82 8.31 14.81 4.91
CA LYS A 82 9.10 13.80 4.21
C LYS A 82 10.50 13.78 4.79
N PHE A 83 11.02 12.59 5.04
CA PHE A 83 12.37 12.33 5.52
C PHE A 83 13.14 11.54 4.48
N ILE A 84 14.40 11.88 4.28
CA ILE A 84 15.26 11.22 3.29
C ILE A 84 16.22 10.31 4.04
N VAL A 85 16.06 9.00 3.88
CA VAL A 85 16.97 8.01 4.41
C VAL A 85 17.95 7.64 3.30
N THR A 86 19.20 8.05 3.49
CA THR A 86 20.31 7.76 2.58
C THR A 86 20.52 6.25 2.53
N THR A 87 20.70 5.71 1.33
CA THR A 87 21.08 4.31 1.16
C THR A 87 22.52 4.21 0.70
N ASN A 88 23.16 3.07 0.93
CA ASN A 88 24.53 2.81 0.47
C ASN A 88 24.63 2.65 -1.07
N TYR A 89 23.51 2.78 -1.80
CA TYR A 89 23.45 2.65 -3.24
C TYR A 89 23.48 4.03 -3.90
N LEU A 90 24.42 4.22 -4.82
CA LEU A 90 24.52 5.42 -5.66
C LEU A 90 23.19 5.65 -6.39
N PHE A 91 22.68 6.88 -6.33
CA PHE A 91 21.47 7.37 -7.03
C PHE A 91 20.11 6.83 -6.55
N THR A 92 20.03 6.17 -5.38
CA THR A 92 18.74 5.76 -4.81
C THR A 92 18.56 6.28 -3.39
N ASN A 93 17.50 7.06 -3.19
CA ASN A 93 17.11 7.55 -1.88
C ASN A 93 15.81 6.86 -1.45
N LYS A 94 15.71 6.57 -0.15
CA LYS A 94 14.42 6.17 0.44
C LYS A 94 13.77 7.41 1.02
N ILE A 95 12.54 7.68 0.60
CA ILE A 95 11.72 8.75 1.15
C ILE A 95 10.70 8.12 2.09
N ILE A 96 10.67 8.62 3.31
CA ILE A 96 9.68 8.26 4.31
C ILE A 96 8.72 9.43 4.45
N GLU A 97 7.48 9.20 4.08
CA GLU A 97 6.41 10.19 4.15
C GLU A 97 5.53 9.87 5.36
N ILE A 98 5.44 10.83 6.29
CA ILE A 98 4.61 10.72 7.49
C ILE A 98 3.47 11.71 7.34
N LYS A 99 2.21 11.24 7.40
CA LYS A 99 1.02 12.10 7.33
C LYS A 99 0.07 11.82 8.47
N LEU A 100 -0.48 12.89 9.01
CA LEU A 100 -1.52 12.83 10.03
C LEU A 100 -2.79 13.48 9.48
N THR A 101 -3.83 12.69 9.33
CA THR A 101 -5.12 13.12 8.77
C THR A 101 -6.20 13.04 9.84
N LYS A 102 -6.99 14.10 10.01
CA LYS A 102 -8.13 14.10 10.95
C LYS A 102 -9.28 13.25 10.37
N LEU A 103 -9.91 12.44 11.20
CA LEU A 103 -11.08 11.66 10.83
C LEU A 103 -12.34 12.49 11.05
N THR A 104 -13.29 12.36 10.12
CA THR A 104 -14.64 12.94 10.24
C THR A 104 -15.58 12.00 11.00
N ASP A 105 -15.36 10.70 10.86
CA ASP A 105 -16.18 9.67 11.49
C ASP A 105 -15.48 9.09 12.72
N LYS A 106 -16.26 8.62 13.69
CA LYS A 106 -15.72 7.80 14.77
C LYS A 106 -15.34 6.43 14.24
N ILE A 107 -14.07 6.10 14.35
CA ILE A 107 -13.48 4.83 13.91
C ILE A 107 -12.87 4.12 15.13
N SER A 108 -12.94 2.80 15.21
CA SER A 108 -12.17 2.07 16.22
C SER A 108 -10.68 2.09 15.88
N SER A 109 -9.86 2.39 16.89
CA SER A 109 -8.41 2.41 16.76
C SER A 109 -7.87 1.01 16.43
N ASP A 110 -6.99 0.94 15.43
CA ASP A 110 -6.28 -0.27 15.02
C ASP A 110 -5.02 0.09 14.20
N ILE A 111 -4.16 -0.90 13.94
CA ILE A 111 -2.87 -0.76 13.26
C ILE A 111 -2.77 -1.75 12.12
N PHE A 112 -2.28 -1.26 10.98
CA PHE A 112 -2.06 -2.00 9.77
C PHE A 112 -0.65 -1.81 9.28
N LEU A 113 0.04 -2.92 9.06
CA LEU A 113 1.43 -2.93 8.61
C LEU A 113 1.54 -3.74 7.33
N SER A 114 2.46 -3.32 6.48
CA SER A 114 2.87 -4.03 5.27
C SER A 114 4.38 -3.93 5.13
N ASN A 115 5.00 -4.93 4.54
CA ASN A 115 6.41 -4.90 4.19
C ASN A 115 6.66 -5.52 2.81
N SER A 116 7.91 -5.58 2.40
CA SER A 116 8.32 -6.13 1.11
C SER A 116 8.05 -7.63 0.96
N LYS A 117 7.90 -8.38 2.06
CA LYS A 117 7.60 -9.82 2.04
C LYS A 117 6.10 -10.11 2.05
N LYS A 118 5.34 -9.27 2.76
CA LYS A 118 3.91 -9.47 3.03
C LYS A 118 3.15 -8.18 2.78
N LEU A 119 2.16 -8.31 1.91
CA LEU A 119 1.25 -7.24 1.54
C LEU A 119 0.55 -6.63 2.74
N VAL A 120 0.07 -7.47 3.67
CA VAL A 120 -0.50 -7.05 4.94
C VAL A 120 -0.04 -8.04 6.00
N LEU A 121 0.50 -7.54 7.11
CA LEU A 121 0.93 -8.35 8.24
C LEU A 121 -0.27 -8.81 9.08
N ASN A 122 -0.27 -10.08 9.48
CA ASN A 122 -1.21 -10.59 10.46
C ASN A 122 -0.80 -10.12 11.87
N PRO A 123 -1.65 -9.35 12.59
CA PRO A 123 -1.29 -8.81 13.90
C PRO A 123 -0.90 -9.85 14.97
N GLU A 124 -1.41 -11.08 14.88
CA GLU A 124 -1.19 -12.13 15.88
C GLU A 124 0.09 -12.94 15.62
N LYS A 125 0.51 -13.01 14.35
CA LYS A 125 1.65 -13.85 13.93
C LYS A 125 2.89 -13.05 13.55
N ASP A 126 2.69 -11.84 13.00
CA ASP A 126 3.73 -11.11 12.30
C ASP A 126 4.20 -9.84 13.02
N PHE A 127 3.48 -9.38 14.05
CA PHE A 127 3.87 -8.17 14.77
C PHE A 127 5.00 -8.46 15.74
N SER A 128 5.92 -7.51 15.88
CA SER A 128 6.84 -7.52 17.02
C SER A 128 6.07 -7.34 18.32
N ILE A 129 6.65 -7.80 19.43
CA ILE A 129 6.05 -7.70 20.77
C ILE A 129 5.68 -6.24 21.11
N SER A 130 6.55 -5.28 20.76
CA SER A 130 6.30 -3.85 21.01
C SER A 130 5.08 -3.32 20.26
N ILE A 131 4.94 -3.68 18.97
CA ILE A 131 3.80 -3.27 18.14
C ILE A 131 2.52 -3.97 18.62
N PHE A 132 2.59 -5.26 18.93
CA PHE A 132 1.45 -6.02 19.45
C PHE A 132 0.94 -5.42 20.77
N ASN A 133 1.85 -5.11 21.70
CA ASN A 133 1.49 -4.49 22.98
C ASN A 133 0.89 -3.11 22.80
N PHE A 134 1.49 -2.27 21.95
CA PHE A 134 0.95 -0.94 21.65
C PHE A 134 -0.45 -1.05 21.00
N ARG A 135 -0.64 -1.98 20.06
CA ARG A 135 -1.95 -2.26 19.46
C ARG A 135 -2.97 -2.58 20.55
N ASN A 136 -2.68 -3.51 21.46
CA ASN A 136 -3.61 -3.89 22.53
C ASN A 136 -3.95 -2.73 23.47
N GLN A 137 -3.05 -1.77 23.68
CA GLN A 137 -3.34 -0.57 24.47
C GLN A 137 -4.32 0.38 23.80
N ILE A 138 -4.37 0.43 22.47
CA ILE A 138 -5.25 1.35 21.73
C ILE A 138 -6.50 0.67 21.18
N LYS A 139 -6.46 -0.66 20.99
CA LYS A 139 -7.50 -1.45 20.32
C LYS A 139 -8.88 -1.12 20.91
N TRP A 140 -9.82 -0.83 20.02
CA TRP A 140 -11.23 -0.49 20.33
C TRP A 140 -11.48 0.87 20.99
N LYS A 141 -10.46 1.68 21.26
CA LYS A 141 -10.65 3.11 21.61
C LYS A 141 -11.14 3.89 20.38
N SER A 142 -11.85 4.99 20.59
CA SER A 142 -12.21 5.91 19.51
C SER A 142 -10.95 6.52 18.91
N ALA A 143 -10.82 6.43 17.60
CA ALA A 143 -9.79 7.10 16.82
C ALA A 143 -10.35 8.42 16.26
N ASP A 144 -9.49 9.44 16.27
CA ASP A 144 -9.78 10.78 15.77
C ASP A 144 -8.85 11.16 14.61
N CYS A 145 -7.78 10.39 14.41
CA CYS A 145 -6.82 10.61 13.34
C CYS A 145 -6.33 9.30 12.71
N LEU A 146 -5.89 9.42 11.46
CA LEU A 146 -5.13 8.41 10.74
C LEU A 146 -3.69 8.90 10.60
N LEU A 147 -2.75 8.17 11.20
CA LEU A 147 -1.32 8.35 10.98
C LEU A 147 -0.84 7.33 9.96
N SER A 148 -0.23 7.80 8.87
CA SER A 148 0.38 6.96 7.84
C SER A 148 1.88 7.21 7.76
N ILE A 149 2.66 6.14 7.67
CA ILE A 149 4.10 6.12 7.43
C ILE A 149 4.33 5.28 6.18
N GLU A 150 4.71 5.92 5.08
CA GLU A 150 4.96 5.23 3.79
C GLU A 150 6.43 5.40 3.40
N MET A 151 7.13 4.28 3.17
CA MET A 151 8.47 4.33 2.58
C MET A 151 8.44 4.07 1.08
N LYS A 152 8.90 5.05 0.30
CA LYS A 152 8.99 5.02 -1.16
C LYS A 152 10.46 5.03 -1.56
N GLU A 153 10.84 4.16 -2.49
CA GLU A 153 12.13 4.28 -3.16
C GLU A 153 11.98 5.27 -4.30
N GLN A 154 12.78 6.33 -4.29
CA GLN A 154 12.88 7.25 -5.41
C GLN A 154 14.13 6.91 -6.22
N ASN A 155 13.91 6.54 -7.48
CA ASN A 155 14.96 6.31 -8.45
C ASN A 155 14.93 7.47 -9.45
N TYR A 156 15.88 8.39 -9.36
CA TYR A 156 15.93 9.58 -10.22
C TYR A 156 16.01 9.27 -11.72
N LEU A 157 16.48 8.08 -12.08
CA LEU A 157 16.55 7.62 -13.48
C LEU A 157 15.20 7.16 -14.05
N SER A 158 14.29 6.61 -13.23
CA SER A 158 13.00 6.11 -13.74
C SER A 158 11.96 7.22 -13.92
N ASP A 159 12.08 8.31 -13.16
CA ASP A 159 11.13 9.43 -13.19
C ASP A 159 11.28 10.27 -14.49
N PHE A 160 12.45 10.20 -15.14
CA PHE A 160 12.75 10.98 -16.35
C PHE A 160 12.33 10.30 -17.67
N ILE A 161 12.12 8.98 -17.68
CA ILE A 161 11.96 8.19 -18.92
C ILE A 161 10.49 7.79 -19.15
N PHE A 162 9.66 7.75 -18.11
CA PHE A 162 8.30 7.24 -18.21
C PHE A 162 7.26 8.21 -17.64
N GLN A 163 6.51 8.89 -18.52
CA GLN A 163 5.15 9.34 -18.19
C GLN A 163 4.27 8.10 -18.04
N ASN A 164 4.34 7.46 -16.87
CA ASN A 164 3.54 6.27 -16.61
C ASN A 164 2.09 6.68 -16.38
N GLU A 165 1.19 6.15 -17.21
CA GLU A 165 -0.23 6.14 -16.89
C GLU A 165 -0.42 5.59 -15.46
N LYS A 166 -1.23 6.27 -14.64
CA LYS A 166 -1.47 5.84 -13.28
C LYS A 166 -2.34 4.60 -13.28
N HIS A 167 -1.99 3.61 -12.47
CA HIS A 167 -2.76 2.39 -12.30
C HIS A 167 -3.13 2.17 -10.83
N ILE A 168 -4.22 1.44 -10.60
CA ILE A 168 -4.47 0.78 -9.33
C ILE A 168 -3.96 -0.66 -9.42
N ILE A 169 -3.29 -1.10 -8.38
CA ILE A 169 -2.93 -2.50 -8.17
C ILE A 169 -3.79 -3.02 -7.01
N ILE A 170 -4.47 -4.13 -7.26
CA ILE A 170 -5.26 -4.86 -6.27
C ILE A 170 -4.53 -6.15 -5.95
N GLU A 171 -4.23 -6.36 -4.68
CA GLU A 171 -3.36 -7.42 -4.18
C GLU A 171 -4.06 -8.17 -3.04
N ASN A 172 -3.89 -9.50 -3.00
CA ASN A 172 -4.22 -10.35 -1.85
C ASN A 172 -3.06 -11.32 -1.55
N GLU A 173 -3.22 -12.24 -0.60
CA GLU A 173 -2.17 -13.21 -0.26
C GLU A 173 -1.69 -14.10 -1.42
N LYS A 174 -2.50 -14.29 -2.45
CA LYS A 174 -2.15 -15.09 -3.63
C LYS A 174 -1.35 -14.28 -4.67
N GLY A 175 -1.21 -12.97 -4.46
CA GLY A 175 -0.50 -12.06 -5.35
C GLY A 175 -1.38 -10.92 -5.88
N ILE A 176 -1.00 -10.37 -7.03
CA ILE A 176 -1.77 -9.34 -7.72
C ILE A 176 -3.04 -9.99 -8.28
N ILE A 177 -4.20 -9.54 -7.81
CA ILE A 177 -5.51 -9.90 -8.36
C ILE A 177 -5.71 -9.19 -9.70
N ASP A 178 -5.46 -7.88 -9.73
CA ASP A 178 -5.72 -7.05 -10.90
C ASP A 178 -4.84 -5.79 -10.92
N LYS A 179 -4.64 -5.25 -12.14
CA LYS A 179 -4.00 -3.97 -12.40
C LYS A 179 -4.88 -3.17 -13.37
N ILE A 180 -5.50 -2.12 -12.87
CA ILE A 180 -6.53 -1.37 -13.60
C ILE A 180 -6.05 0.07 -13.81
N SER A 181 -6.23 0.61 -15.02
CA SER A 181 -5.89 2.01 -15.32
C SER A 181 -6.84 2.98 -14.60
N LEU A 182 -6.30 4.03 -13.97
CA LEU A 182 -7.09 5.09 -13.31
C LEU A 182 -7.89 5.95 -14.28
N ALA A 183 -7.60 5.89 -15.58
CA ALA A 183 -8.36 6.59 -16.62
C ALA A 183 -9.72 5.95 -16.91
N LYS A 184 -9.94 4.72 -16.47
CA LYS A 184 -11.18 3.96 -16.69
C LYS A 184 -12.08 4.00 -15.46
N ASN A 185 -13.38 3.86 -15.68
CA ASN A 185 -14.37 3.75 -14.62
C ASN A 185 -14.90 2.32 -14.54
N TYR A 186 -15.04 1.80 -13.32
CA TYR A 186 -15.60 0.49 -13.02
C TYR A 186 -16.56 0.62 -11.85
N SER A 187 -17.79 0.19 -12.05
CA SER A 187 -18.84 0.27 -11.02
C SER A 187 -18.71 -0.84 -9.97
N ASN A 188 -18.18 -2.01 -10.32
CA ASN A 188 -18.01 -3.12 -9.40
C ASN A 188 -16.80 -3.99 -9.78
N ILE A 189 -15.75 -3.94 -8.97
CA ILE A 189 -14.57 -4.80 -9.05
C ILE A 189 -14.61 -5.72 -7.83
N ILE A 190 -14.72 -7.02 -8.08
CA ILE A 190 -14.79 -8.03 -7.02
C ILE A 190 -13.38 -8.45 -6.65
N CYS A 191 -12.99 -8.16 -5.42
CA CYS A 191 -11.66 -8.48 -4.88
C CYS A 191 -11.78 -9.64 -3.90
N PRO A 192 -11.41 -10.88 -4.28
CA PRO A 192 -11.48 -12.03 -3.39
C PRO A 192 -10.38 -11.94 -2.31
N GLY A 193 -10.79 -12.02 -1.05
CA GLY A 193 -9.89 -12.04 0.11
C GLY A 193 -10.02 -13.30 0.95
N GLU A 194 -9.37 -13.33 2.11
CA GLU A 194 -9.35 -14.49 3.01
C GLU A 194 -10.72 -14.79 3.66
N ILE A 195 -11.47 -13.75 4.03
CA ILE A 195 -12.79 -13.87 4.66
C ILE A 195 -13.90 -13.95 3.59
N GLY A 196 -13.74 -13.22 2.48
CA GLY A 196 -14.70 -13.18 1.39
C GLY A 196 -14.43 -12.07 0.39
N ASN A 197 -15.44 -11.70 -0.39
CA ASN A 197 -15.30 -10.72 -1.47
C ASN A 197 -15.43 -9.28 -0.96
N THR A 198 -14.50 -8.41 -1.35
CA THR A 198 -14.59 -6.95 -1.17
C THR A 198 -14.97 -6.31 -2.51
N GLU A 199 -15.98 -5.46 -2.49
CA GLU A 199 -16.48 -4.77 -3.67
C GLU A 199 -15.89 -3.37 -3.78
N VAL A 200 -15.27 -3.08 -4.92
CA VAL A 200 -14.54 -1.84 -5.17
C VAL A 200 -15.13 -1.13 -6.38
N GLU A 201 -15.27 0.18 -6.27
CA GLU A 201 -15.65 1.08 -7.36
C GLU A 201 -14.47 1.99 -7.69
N LEU A 202 -14.24 2.17 -8.99
CA LEU A 202 -13.29 3.14 -9.53
C LEU A 202 -14.09 4.13 -10.37
N SER A 203 -14.15 5.39 -9.94
CA SER A 203 -14.86 6.43 -10.67
C SER A 203 -14.10 7.75 -10.64
N GLY A 204 -13.84 8.33 -11.82
CA GLY A 204 -13.11 9.59 -11.96
C GLY A 204 -11.72 9.57 -11.33
N GLY A 205 -11.01 8.42 -11.43
CA GLY A 205 -9.70 8.23 -10.81
C GLY A 205 -9.72 8.11 -9.29
N LYS A 206 -10.89 7.95 -8.66
CA LYS A 206 -11.05 7.75 -7.21
C LYS A 206 -11.51 6.33 -6.92
N ILE A 207 -10.92 5.73 -5.90
CA ILE A 207 -11.22 4.37 -5.46
C ILE A 207 -12.16 4.45 -4.26
N LYS A 208 -13.27 3.72 -4.30
CA LYS A 208 -14.21 3.60 -3.20
C LYS A 208 -14.49 2.14 -2.90
N ILE A 209 -14.47 1.73 -1.64
CA ILE A 209 -14.95 0.38 -1.29
C ILE A 209 -16.44 0.46 -1.00
N LYS A 210 -17.24 -0.28 -1.80
CA LYS A 210 -18.70 -0.38 -1.65
C LYS A 210 -19.09 -1.32 -0.52
N ASP A 211 -18.52 -2.51 -0.52
CA ASP A 211 -18.70 -3.49 0.56
C ASP A 211 -17.40 -4.26 0.88
N SER A 212 -17.29 -4.75 2.11
CA SER A 212 -16.18 -5.59 2.54
C SER A 212 -16.62 -6.54 3.65
N PRO A 213 -16.23 -7.82 3.69
CA PRO A 213 -16.76 -8.77 4.66
C PRO A 213 -16.22 -8.56 6.08
N CYS A 214 -15.24 -7.66 6.26
CA CYS A 214 -14.62 -7.42 7.56
C CYS A 214 -15.57 -6.71 8.53
N ARG A 215 -15.62 -7.19 9.78
CA ARG A 215 -16.52 -6.69 10.82
C ARG A 215 -16.49 -5.17 11.02
N HIS A 216 -15.30 -4.58 10.94
CA HIS A 216 -15.09 -3.17 11.28
C HIS A 216 -15.16 -2.23 10.07
N LYS A 217 -15.25 -2.77 8.84
CA LYS A 217 -15.38 -2.01 7.58
C LYS A 217 -14.38 -0.83 7.45
N LEU A 218 -13.19 -0.97 8.03
CA LEU A 218 -12.20 0.11 8.11
C LEU A 218 -11.69 0.54 6.72
N CYS A 219 -11.58 -0.42 5.80
CA CYS A 219 -11.17 -0.19 4.43
C CYS A 219 -12.17 0.70 3.65
N GLN A 220 -13.46 0.64 3.96
CA GLN A 220 -14.47 1.56 3.39
C GLN A 220 -14.19 2.99 3.79
N LYS A 221 -13.90 3.22 5.06
CA LYS A 221 -13.57 4.55 5.58
C LYS A 221 -12.23 5.07 5.03
N MET A 222 -11.23 4.19 4.88
CA MET A 222 -9.93 4.55 4.25
C MET A 222 -10.07 5.01 2.80
N SER A 223 -11.03 4.44 2.05
CA SER A 223 -11.20 4.76 0.63
C SER A 223 -11.56 6.22 0.35
N ALA A 224 -12.05 6.96 1.36
CA ALA A 224 -12.30 8.39 1.24
C ALA A 224 -11.05 9.27 1.40
N LEU A 225 -9.95 8.73 1.97
CA LEU A 225 -8.84 9.54 2.49
C LEU A 225 -7.52 9.33 1.74
N ASN A 226 -7.28 8.16 1.13
CA ASN A 226 -5.93 7.74 0.74
C ASN A 226 -5.82 7.04 -0.63
N ASN A 227 -4.60 7.04 -1.17
CA ASN A 227 -4.18 6.30 -2.37
C ASN A 227 -3.87 4.81 -2.10
N THR A 228 -3.81 4.44 -0.82
CA THR A 228 -3.59 3.07 -0.35
C THR A 228 -4.72 2.67 0.59
N ILE A 229 -5.41 1.57 0.28
CA ILE A 229 -6.54 1.05 1.05
C ILE A 229 -6.22 -0.38 1.46
N ALA A 230 -6.31 -0.67 2.76
CA ALA A 230 -6.03 -2.01 3.28
C ALA A 230 -7.27 -2.55 4.00
N CYS A 231 -7.71 -3.74 3.59
CA CYS A 231 -8.69 -4.54 4.33
C CYS A 231 -7.94 -5.69 5.00
N VAL A 232 -7.45 -5.44 6.23
CA VAL A 232 -6.51 -6.37 6.87
C VAL A 232 -7.11 -7.70 7.28
N PRO A 233 -8.30 -7.76 7.90
CA PRO A 233 -8.93 -9.06 8.18
C PRO A 233 -9.17 -9.87 6.91
N ASN A 234 -9.47 -9.20 5.78
CA ASN A 234 -9.70 -9.87 4.51
C ASN A 234 -8.43 -10.00 3.65
N LYS A 235 -7.29 -9.51 4.15
CA LYS A 235 -5.97 -9.47 3.49
C LYS A 235 -5.97 -8.97 2.05
N ILE A 236 -6.68 -7.87 1.82
CA ILE A 236 -6.69 -7.15 0.54
C ILE A 236 -5.98 -5.82 0.70
N LEU A 237 -5.20 -5.47 -0.31
CA LEU A 237 -4.48 -4.21 -0.42
C LEU A 237 -4.71 -3.60 -1.79
N ILE A 238 -5.09 -2.34 -1.83
CA ILE A 238 -5.30 -1.58 -3.05
C ILE A 238 -4.34 -0.40 -3.00
N LYS A 239 -3.54 -0.21 -4.05
CA LYS A 239 -2.55 0.86 -4.15
C LYS A 239 -2.65 1.57 -5.48
N THR A 240 -2.48 2.88 -5.47
CA THR A 240 -2.23 3.67 -6.68
C THR A 240 -0.72 3.72 -6.96
N VAL A 241 -0.32 3.41 -8.19
CA VAL A 241 1.07 3.41 -8.69
C VAL A 241 1.21 4.16 -10.01
#